data_AF-A0ABD3VCZ0-F1
#
_entry.id   AF-A0ABD3VCZ0-F1
#
_cell.length_a   1.000
_cell.length_b   1.000
_cell.length_c   1.000
_cell.angle_alpha   90.00
_cell.angle_beta   90.00
_cell.angle_gamma   90.00
#
_symmetry.space_group_name_H-M   'P 1'
#
loop_
_entity.id
_entity.type
_entity.pdbx_description
1 polymer ?
#
loop_
_entity_poly.entity_id
_entity_poly.type
_entity_poly.pdbx_seq_one_letter_code
_entity_poly.pdbx_strand_id
1 'polypeptide(L)'
;MSFKISNRNTVYLLIPFLSCIQVSSLPPILPNNKPTERQLGRISMKIGYKSVLLGQALGLSEADIQQIQNVYSHTATQNLMICFKWMLQSGDKATFKNLEMAFMRANIDTDILESVNKAVETVSCLPPGMQDMQPDDKHLSQIASMIETEHVHLGVELEVPLYRIEKILTENLVDVHTQCLEIMKQWRQRKDWQATFRNLEKACICVGINPDILKQSLK
;
A
#
# COMPACT_ATOMS: atom_id res chain seq x y z
N MET A 1 59.46 -34.03 47.39
CA MET A 1 60.09 -32.77 47.85
C MET A 1 59.74 -31.67 46.86
N SER A 2 59.11 -30.62 47.34
CA SER A 2 58.69 -29.42 46.60
C SER A 2 59.89 -28.64 46.04
N PHE A 3 59.71 -27.91 44.93
CA PHE A 3 59.62 -26.43 44.93
C PHE A 3 59.32 -25.81 43.54
N LYS A 4 58.30 -24.93 43.55
CA LYS A 4 58.03 -23.65 42.83
C LYS A 4 58.35 -23.52 41.32
N ILE A 5 57.32 -23.41 40.47
CA ILE A 5 56.59 -22.20 40.00
C ILE A 5 57.47 -21.20 39.21
N SER A 6 57.20 -21.08 37.90
CA SER A 6 57.12 -19.76 37.25
C SER A 6 56.05 -19.77 36.16
N ASN A 7 55.00 -19.04 36.52
CA ASN A 7 53.84 -18.58 35.80
C ASN A 7 54.19 -17.91 34.45
N ARG A 8 53.48 -18.24 33.37
CA ARG A 8 52.99 -17.27 32.37
C ARG A 8 51.87 -17.92 31.54
N ASN A 9 50.66 -17.49 31.88
CA ASN A 9 49.40 -17.73 31.22
C ASN A 9 49.40 -17.31 29.75
N THR A 10 48.96 -18.20 28.86
CA THR A 10 48.07 -17.82 27.74
C THR A 10 47.08 -18.96 27.55
N VAL A 11 45.85 -18.73 28.02
CA VAL A 11 44.74 -19.67 27.91
C VAL A 11 44.19 -19.61 26.48
N TYR A 12 44.33 -20.69 25.71
CA TYR A 12 43.56 -20.90 24.50
C TYR A 12 42.16 -21.41 24.88
N LEU A 13 41.21 -20.49 25.05
CA LEU A 13 39.79 -20.85 25.12
C LEU A 13 39.28 -21.06 23.69
N LEU A 14 39.10 -22.33 23.33
CA LEU A 14 38.25 -22.78 22.23
C LEU A 14 36.84 -22.25 22.48
N ILE A 15 36.43 -21.25 21.72
CA ILE A 15 35.03 -20.81 21.68
C ILE A 15 34.32 -21.69 20.65
N PRO A 16 33.29 -22.48 21.02
CA PRO A 16 32.39 -23.05 20.06
C PRO A 16 31.58 -21.90 19.46
N PHE A 17 31.58 -21.77 18.13
CA PHE A 17 30.65 -20.91 17.39
C PHE A 17 29.24 -21.48 17.57
N LEU A 18 28.64 -21.19 18.72
CA LEU A 18 27.22 -21.29 18.96
C LEU A 18 26.57 -20.17 18.16
N SER A 19 25.91 -20.57 17.07
CA SER A 19 24.67 -20.01 16.56
C SER A 19 24.18 -18.77 17.33
N CYS A 20 24.53 -17.59 16.83
CA CYS A 20 23.70 -16.42 17.06
C CYS A 20 22.39 -16.66 16.32
N ILE A 21 21.44 -17.29 17.02
CA ILE A 21 20.03 -17.06 16.80
C ILE A 21 19.89 -15.54 16.90
N GLN A 22 19.81 -14.87 15.76
CA GLN A 22 19.20 -13.55 15.73
C GLN A 22 17.81 -13.78 16.26
N VAL A 23 17.61 -13.44 17.52
CA VAL A 23 16.29 -13.24 18.09
C VAL A 23 15.69 -12.18 17.18
N SER A 24 14.81 -12.62 16.29
CA SER A 24 13.91 -11.75 15.56
C SER A 24 13.30 -10.84 16.61
N SER A 25 13.67 -9.56 16.58
CA SER A 25 13.00 -8.55 17.37
C SER A 25 11.54 -8.63 16.96
N LEU A 26 10.71 -9.25 17.81
CA LEU A 26 9.29 -9.36 17.57
C LEU A 26 8.78 -7.95 17.23
N PRO A 27 8.20 -7.76 16.04
CA PRO A 27 7.68 -6.46 15.68
C PRO A 27 6.50 -6.08 16.59
N PRO A 28 6.14 -4.79 16.66
CA PRO A 28 4.99 -4.35 17.45
C PRO A 28 3.77 -5.10 16.93
N ILE A 29 3.12 -5.85 17.82
CA ILE A 29 1.92 -6.65 17.56
C ILE A 29 0.99 -5.84 16.67
N LEU A 30 0.83 -6.25 15.41
CA LEU A 30 -0.12 -5.60 14.52
C LEU A 30 -1.47 -5.61 15.23
N PRO A 31 -2.13 -4.44 15.36
CA PRO A 31 -3.36 -4.37 16.11
C PRO A 31 -4.36 -5.37 15.53
N ASN A 32 -5.14 -6.05 16.38
CA ASN A 32 -6.19 -6.97 15.92
C ASN A 32 -7.40 -6.23 15.31
N ASN A 33 -7.17 -5.04 14.78
CA ASN A 33 -8.16 -4.22 14.10
C ASN A 33 -8.21 -4.59 12.61
N LYS A 34 -9.28 -4.11 11.98
CA LYS A 34 -9.51 -4.20 10.55
C LYS A 34 -8.61 -3.19 9.82
N PRO A 35 -7.89 -3.57 8.75
CA PRO A 35 -7.18 -2.60 7.93
C PRO A 35 -8.17 -1.66 7.26
N THR A 36 -7.81 -0.39 7.18
CA THR A 36 -8.52 0.62 6.39
C THR A 36 -8.28 0.38 4.89
N GLU A 37 -9.16 0.92 4.04
CA GLU A 37 -8.99 0.84 2.58
C GLU A 37 -7.66 1.45 2.11
N ARG A 38 -7.21 2.55 2.74
CA ARG A 38 -5.87 3.14 2.49
C ARG A 38 -4.73 2.19 2.85
N GLN A 39 -4.83 1.52 3.99
CA GLN A 39 -3.83 0.51 4.34
C GLN A 39 -3.83 -0.63 3.33
N LEU A 40 -4.99 -1.11 2.86
CA LEU A 40 -5.05 -2.10 1.78
C LEU A 40 -4.43 -1.59 0.47
N GLY A 41 -4.69 -0.34 0.11
CA GLY A 41 -4.04 0.35 -1.02
C GLY A 41 -2.52 0.28 -0.93
N ARG A 42 -1.96 0.72 0.20
CA ARG A 42 -0.50 0.71 0.44
C ARG A 42 0.11 -0.69 0.47
N ILE A 43 -0.59 -1.65 1.07
CA ILE A 43 -0.17 -3.06 1.10
C ILE A 43 -0.12 -3.61 -0.33
N SER A 44 -1.16 -3.34 -1.13
CA SER A 44 -1.33 -3.92 -2.47
C SER A 44 -0.22 -3.56 -3.45
N MET A 45 0.37 -2.37 -3.32
CA MET A 45 1.50 -1.92 -4.14
C MET A 45 2.80 -2.69 -3.84
N LYS A 46 2.91 -3.33 -2.67
CA LYS A 46 4.16 -3.96 -2.18
C LYS A 46 4.16 -5.49 -2.30
N ILE A 47 3.01 -6.11 -2.55
CA ILE A 47 2.87 -7.59 -2.63
C ILE A 47 3.63 -8.17 -3.85
N GLY A 48 3.76 -7.40 -4.94
CA GLY A 48 4.31 -7.89 -6.21
C GLY A 48 3.36 -8.87 -6.91
N TYR A 49 3.91 -9.90 -7.56
CA TYR A 49 3.17 -10.85 -8.43
C TYR A 49 2.51 -12.02 -7.69
N LYS A 50 2.41 -11.96 -6.36
CA LYS A 50 1.90 -13.05 -5.50
C LYS A 50 0.38 -12.99 -5.24
N SER A 51 -0.36 -12.31 -6.12
CA SER A 51 -1.81 -12.08 -6.01
C SER A 51 -2.60 -13.38 -5.81
N VAL A 52 -2.35 -14.40 -6.65
CA VAL A 52 -3.02 -15.70 -6.60
C VAL A 52 -2.77 -16.43 -5.28
N LEU A 53 -1.50 -16.53 -4.88
CA LEU A 53 -1.11 -17.21 -3.64
C LEU A 53 -1.73 -16.52 -2.42
N LEU A 54 -1.76 -15.18 -2.43
CA LEU A 54 -2.41 -14.42 -1.38
C LEU A 54 -3.92 -14.68 -1.34
N GLY A 55 -4.61 -14.61 -2.49
CA GLY A 55 -6.05 -14.87 -2.57
C GLY A 55 -6.43 -16.25 -2.02
N GLN A 56 -5.66 -17.28 -2.39
CA GLN A 56 -5.83 -18.64 -1.86
C GLN A 56 -5.59 -18.70 -0.35
N ALA A 57 -4.52 -18.07 0.14
CA ALA A 57 -4.20 -18.03 1.57
C ALA A 57 -5.25 -17.27 2.41
N LEU A 58 -5.91 -16.30 1.81
CA LEU A 58 -7.05 -15.54 2.36
C LEU A 58 -8.38 -16.29 2.28
N GLY A 59 -8.41 -17.46 1.65
CA GLY A 59 -9.61 -18.30 1.53
C GLY A 59 -10.59 -17.86 0.43
N LEU A 60 -10.13 -17.05 -0.54
CA LEU A 60 -10.94 -16.75 -1.73
C LEU A 60 -11.06 -17.98 -2.62
N SER A 61 -12.18 -18.08 -3.34
CA SER A 61 -12.37 -19.14 -4.33
C SER A 61 -11.48 -18.92 -5.56
N GLU A 62 -11.11 -20.00 -6.24
CA GLU A 62 -10.38 -19.91 -7.52
C GLU A 62 -11.15 -19.09 -8.56
N ALA A 63 -12.48 -19.25 -8.60
CA ALA A 63 -13.35 -18.47 -9.47
C ALA A 63 -13.29 -16.96 -9.19
N ASP A 64 -13.30 -16.55 -7.91
CA ASP A 64 -13.16 -15.13 -7.53
C ASP A 64 -11.80 -14.58 -7.96
N ILE A 65 -10.72 -15.33 -7.72
CA ILE A 65 -9.36 -14.91 -8.09
C ILE A 65 -9.23 -14.76 -9.61
N GLN A 66 -9.70 -15.76 -10.36
CA GLN A 66 -9.65 -15.74 -11.82
C GLN A 66 -10.51 -14.61 -12.40
N GLN A 67 -11.69 -14.35 -11.84
CA GLN A 67 -12.52 -13.22 -12.23
C GLN A 67 -11.76 -11.90 -12.06
N ILE A 68 -11.12 -11.68 -10.91
CA ILE A 68 -10.31 -10.47 -10.65
C ILE A 68 -9.17 -10.36 -11.67
N GLN A 69 -8.46 -11.44 -11.95
CA GLN A 69 -7.35 -11.43 -12.92
C GLN A 69 -7.80 -11.13 -14.36
N ASN A 70 -9.02 -11.55 -14.73
CA ASN A 70 -9.59 -11.33 -16.06
C ASN A 70 -10.12 -9.90 -16.23
N VAL A 71 -10.59 -9.26 -15.15
CA VAL A 71 -11.15 -7.91 -15.19
C VAL A 71 -10.06 -6.84 -15.11
N TYR A 72 -9.05 -7.04 -14.24
CA TYR A 72 -8.03 -6.03 -13.98
C TYR A 72 -6.68 -6.43 -14.55
N SER A 73 -6.10 -5.58 -15.39
CA SER A 73 -4.83 -5.84 -16.08
C SER A 73 -3.59 -5.61 -15.22
N HIS A 74 -3.64 -4.64 -14.30
CA HIS A 74 -2.48 -4.24 -13.49
C HIS A 74 -2.36 -5.05 -12.20
N THR A 75 -1.16 -5.56 -11.91
CA THR A 75 -0.90 -6.39 -10.73
C THR A 75 -1.24 -5.70 -9.41
N ALA A 76 -0.90 -4.42 -9.24
CA ALA A 76 -1.22 -3.68 -8.03
C ALA A 76 -2.75 -3.56 -7.83
N THR A 77 -3.51 -3.35 -8.92
CA THR A 77 -4.98 -3.32 -8.90
C THR A 77 -5.56 -4.69 -8.58
N GLN A 78 -5.03 -5.77 -9.18
CA GLN A 78 -5.43 -7.14 -8.84
C GLN A 78 -5.20 -7.43 -7.35
N ASN A 79 -4.03 -7.07 -6.81
CA ASN A 79 -3.71 -7.23 -5.39
C ASN A 79 -4.71 -6.49 -4.49
N LEU A 80 -5.05 -5.25 -4.86
CA LEU A 80 -6.01 -4.44 -4.13
C LEU A 80 -7.41 -5.07 -4.15
N MET A 81 -7.86 -5.53 -5.31
CA MET A 81 -9.17 -6.15 -5.48
C MET A 81 -9.26 -7.50 -4.75
N ILE A 82 -8.18 -8.29 -4.72
CA ILE A 82 -8.09 -9.50 -3.89
C ILE A 82 -8.24 -9.16 -2.41
N CYS A 83 -7.48 -8.18 -1.92
CA CYS A 83 -7.55 -7.76 -0.52
C CYS A 83 -8.94 -7.19 -0.18
N PHE A 84 -9.52 -6.41 -1.09
CA PHE A 84 -10.84 -5.82 -0.90
C PHE A 84 -11.94 -6.89 -0.87
N LYS A 85 -11.92 -7.83 -1.81
CA LYS A 85 -12.86 -8.96 -1.85
C LYS A 85 -12.79 -9.79 -0.58
N TRP A 86 -11.57 -10.12 -0.12
CA TRP A 86 -11.37 -10.81 1.15
C TRP A 86 -11.94 -10.01 2.33
N MET A 87 -11.70 -8.70 2.36
CA MET A 87 -12.19 -7.83 3.43
C MET A 87 -13.74 -7.80 3.48
N LEU A 88 -14.40 -7.81 2.32
CA LEU A 88 -15.87 -7.88 2.22
C LEU A 88 -16.41 -9.23 2.68
N GLN A 89 -15.82 -10.34 2.22
CA GLN A 89 -16.27 -11.70 2.56
C GLN A 89 -16.03 -12.05 4.05
N SER A 90 -14.91 -11.59 4.60
CA SER A 90 -14.50 -11.94 5.97
C SER A 90 -15.16 -11.06 7.03
N GLY A 91 -15.74 -9.91 6.66
CA GLY A 91 -16.43 -9.01 7.58
C GLY A 91 -15.53 -8.58 8.74
N ASP A 92 -15.93 -8.91 9.97
CA ASP A 92 -15.19 -8.61 11.20
C ASP A 92 -13.93 -9.46 11.38
N LYS A 93 -13.81 -10.58 10.65
CA LYS A 93 -12.60 -11.42 10.64
C LYS A 93 -11.52 -10.87 9.71
N ALA A 94 -11.78 -9.79 8.98
CA ALA A 94 -10.76 -9.16 8.13
C ALA A 94 -9.77 -8.34 8.97
N THR A 95 -8.95 -8.98 9.81
CA THR A 95 -7.99 -8.28 10.70
C THR A 95 -6.57 -8.35 10.15
N PHE A 96 -5.69 -7.44 10.59
CA PHE A 96 -4.26 -7.50 10.25
C PHE A 96 -3.62 -8.84 10.62
N LYS A 97 -4.02 -9.45 11.74
CA LYS A 97 -3.54 -10.77 12.15
C LYS A 97 -3.88 -11.86 11.13
N ASN A 98 -5.10 -11.84 10.59
CA ASN A 98 -5.50 -12.82 9.57
C ASN A 98 -4.79 -12.56 8.24
N LEU A 99 -4.55 -11.29 7.90
CA LEU A 99 -3.76 -10.91 6.74
C LEU A 99 -2.29 -11.34 6.87
N GLU A 100 -1.67 -11.16 8.03
CA GLU A 100 -0.32 -11.62 8.36
C GLU A 100 -0.17 -13.14 8.21
N MET A 101 -1.11 -13.91 8.78
CA MET A 101 -1.12 -15.37 8.60
C MET A 101 -1.24 -15.77 7.12
N ALA A 102 -2.03 -15.04 6.32
CA ALA A 102 -2.13 -15.29 4.89
C ALA A 102 -0.83 -14.92 4.16
N PHE A 103 -0.16 -13.83 4.54
CA PHE A 103 1.15 -13.43 4.00
C PHE A 103 2.19 -14.52 4.26
N MET A 104 2.27 -15.05 5.48
CA MET A 104 3.17 -16.16 5.82
C MET A 104 2.89 -17.40 4.96
N ARG A 105 1.61 -17.78 4.78
CA ARG A 105 1.22 -18.92 3.94
C ARG A 105 1.54 -18.72 2.46
N ALA A 106 1.40 -17.50 1.96
CA ALA A 106 1.71 -17.11 0.58
C ALA A 106 3.20 -16.79 0.38
N ASN A 107 4.04 -16.94 1.41
CA ASN A 107 5.46 -16.57 1.41
C ASN A 107 5.67 -15.11 0.96
N ILE A 108 4.85 -14.18 1.45
CA ILE A 108 4.96 -12.73 1.23
C ILE A 108 5.62 -12.11 2.46
N ASP A 109 6.50 -11.13 2.24
CA ASP A 109 7.17 -10.39 3.30
C ASP A 109 6.16 -9.68 4.22
N THR A 110 6.20 -10.00 5.51
CA THR A 110 5.31 -9.44 6.53
C THR A 110 5.66 -8.01 6.91
N ASP A 111 6.89 -7.55 6.66
CA ASP A 111 7.34 -6.19 6.96
C ASP A 111 6.54 -5.13 6.17
N ILE A 112 5.91 -5.55 5.07
CA ILE A 112 4.95 -4.75 4.30
C ILE A 112 3.83 -4.22 5.20
N LEU A 113 3.33 -5.04 6.13
CA LEU A 113 2.20 -4.70 6.99
C LEU A 113 2.55 -3.61 8.01
N GLU A 114 3.80 -3.52 8.43
CA GLU A 114 4.27 -2.44 9.32
C GLU A 114 4.48 -1.13 8.56
N SER A 115 4.91 -1.25 7.31
CA SER A 115 5.28 -0.09 6.50
C SER A 115 4.12 0.85 6.18
N VAL A 116 2.87 0.41 6.29
CA VAL A 116 1.69 1.20 5.88
C VAL A 116 1.26 2.26 6.88
N ASN A 117 1.75 2.17 8.12
CA ASN A 117 1.50 3.16 9.17
C ASN A 117 2.56 4.28 9.21
N LYS A 118 3.63 4.17 8.40
CA LYS A 118 4.67 5.20 8.35
C LYS A 118 4.13 6.46 7.67
N ALA A 119 4.30 7.60 8.34
CA ALA A 119 3.96 8.89 7.77
C ALA A 119 4.92 9.23 6.62
N VAL A 120 4.38 9.82 5.55
CA VAL A 120 5.18 10.35 4.45
C VAL A 120 5.42 11.83 4.74
N GLU A 121 6.62 12.15 5.24
CA GLU A 121 7.06 13.54 5.42
C GLU A 121 7.67 14.04 4.12
N THR A 122 7.10 15.11 3.56
CA THR A 122 7.61 15.74 2.33
C THR A 122 7.47 17.25 2.35
N VAL A 123 8.41 17.91 1.68
CA VAL A 123 8.36 19.35 1.37
C VAL A 123 7.47 19.53 0.15
N SER A 124 6.43 20.38 0.26
CA SER A 124 5.52 20.66 -0.84
C SER A 124 6.27 21.28 -2.03
N CYS A 125 5.96 20.79 -3.22
CA CYS A 125 6.44 21.31 -4.48
C CYS A 125 5.55 22.46 -4.99
N LEU A 126 4.33 22.60 -4.48
CA LEU A 126 3.36 23.60 -4.94
C LEU A 126 3.72 25.01 -4.44
N PRO A 127 3.49 26.06 -5.27
CA PRO A 127 3.67 27.44 -4.85
C PRO A 127 2.83 27.80 -3.61
N PRO A 128 3.34 28.70 -2.73
CA PRO A 128 2.55 29.27 -1.65
C PRO A 128 1.25 29.89 -2.18
N GLY A 129 0.11 29.57 -1.55
CA GLY A 129 -1.22 30.03 -1.96
C GLY A 129 -1.98 29.09 -2.91
N MET A 130 -1.29 28.17 -3.60
CA MET A 130 -1.95 27.18 -4.48
C MET A 130 -2.33 25.89 -3.75
N GLN A 131 -1.68 25.60 -2.62
CA GLN A 131 -1.88 24.36 -1.87
C GLN A 131 -3.32 24.16 -1.42
N ASP A 132 -3.99 25.22 -0.99
CA ASP A 132 -5.36 25.15 -0.44
C ASP A 132 -6.43 25.44 -1.49
N MET A 133 -6.03 25.63 -2.76
CA MET A 133 -6.95 25.80 -3.87
C MET A 133 -7.60 24.46 -4.24
N GLN A 134 -8.87 24.52 -4.66
CA GLN A 134 -9.59 23.38 -5.19
C GLN A 134 -9.34 23.24 -6.71
N PRO A 135 -8.96 22.06 -7.22
CA PRO A 135 -8.78 21.84 -8.65
C PRO A 135 -10.12 21.83 -9.40
N ASP A 136 -10.21 22.63 -10.46
CA ASP A 136 -11.35 22.59 -11.40
C ASP A 136 -11.24 21.43 -12.42
N ASP A 137 -12.22 21.31 -13.32
CA ASP A 137 -12.25 20.23 -14.33
C ASP A 137 -11.08 20.27 -15.32
N LYS A 138 -10.55 21.47 -15.62
CA LYS A 138 -9.40 21.61 -16.51
C LYS A 138 -8.16 21.04 -15.82
N HIS A 139 -7.94 21.41 -14.56
CA HIS A 139 -6.83 20.89 -13.76
C HIS A 139 -6.92 19.36 -13.65
N LEU A 140 -8.09 18.83 -13.29
CA LEU A 140 -8.29 17.38 -13.12
C LEU A 140 -8.07 16.62 -14.44
N SER A 141 -8.57 17.14 -15.55
CA SER A 141 -8.39 16.50 -16.87
C SER A 141 -6.92 16.47 -17.30
N GLN A 142 -6.17 17.55 -17.08
CA GLN A 142 -4.74 17.61 -17.34
C GLN A 142 -3.97 16.61 -16.45
N ILE A 143 -4.28 16.58 -15.15
CA ILE A 143 -3.65 15.64 -14.21
C ILE A 143 -3.94 14.19 -14.62
N ALA A 144 -5.18 13.87 -15.00
CA ALA A 144 -5.56 12.54 -15.46
C ALA A 144 -4.77 12.11 -16.71
N SER A 145 -4.44 13.04 -17.61
CA SER A 145 -3.64 12.76 -18.80
C SER A 145 -2.16 12.45 -18.54
N MET A 146 -1.68 12.76 -17.33
CA MET A 146 -0.30 12.51 -16.90
C MET A 146 -0.16 11.29 -15.98
N ILE A 147 -1.28 10.67 -15.58
CA ILE A 147 -1.30 9.49 -14.71
C ILE A 147 -1.54 8.27 -15.59
N GLU A 148 -0.70 7.27 -15.43
CA GLU A 148 -0.82 6.00 -16.14
C GLU A 148 -1.54 4.98 -15.24
N THR A 149 -0.78 4.18 -14.50
CA THR A 149 -1.32 2.95 -13.89
C THR A 149 -1.76 3.13 -12.44
N GLU A 150 -1.42 4.25 -11.82
CA GLU A 150 -1.52 4.49 -10.38
C GLU A 150 -2.87 5.09 -9.96
N HIS A 151 -3.76 5.38 -10.92
CA HIS A 151 -5.02 6.09 -10.69
C HIS A 151 -5.95 5.39 -9.66
N VAL A 152 -5.92 4.05 -9.59
CA VAL A 152 -6.69 3.28 -8.61
C VAL A 152 -6.21 3.58 -7.20
N HIS A 153 -4.89 3.47 -6.96
CA HIS A 153 -4.28 3.71 -5.66
C HIS A 153 -4.35 5.19 -5.29
N LEU A 154 -4.24 6.09 -6.26
CA LEU A 154 -4.48 7.51 -6.06
C LEU A 154 -5.89 7.74 -5.52
N GLY A 155 -6.91 7.12 -6.13
CA GLY A 155 -8.29 7.17 -5.65
C GLY A 155 -8.43 6.72 -4.20
N VAL A 156 -7.76 5.62 -3.83
CA VAL A 156 -7.77 5.12 -2.45
C VAL A 156 -7.09 6.08 -1.47
N GLU A 157 -5.95 6.68 -1.82
CA GLU A 157 -5.27 7.67 -0.98
C GLU A 157 -6.05 8.98 -0.84
N LEU A 158 -6.79 9.36 -1.89
CA LEU A 158 -7.81 10.41 -1.87
C LEU A 158 -9.10 10.01 -1.13
N GLU A 159 -9.12 8.82 -0.53
CA GLU A 159 -10.24 8.27 0.22
C GLU A 159 -11.52 8.13 -0.61
N VAL A 160 -11.44 7.96 -1.93
CA VAL A 160 -12.60 7.51 -2.70
C VAL A 160 -12.90 6.07 -2.28
N PRO A 161 -14.14 5.75 -1.84
CA PRO A 161 -14.45 4.41 -1.37
C PRO A 161 -14.17 3.34 -2.42
N LEU A 162 -13.57 2.22 -2.04
CA LEU A 162 -13.16 1.15 -2.96
C LEU A 162 -14.32 0.62 -3.80
N TYR A 163 -15.53 0.52 -3.25
CA TYR A 163 -16.71 0.09 -4.01
C TYR A 163 -17.09 1.08 -5.13
N ARG A 164 -16.78 2.38 -4.97
CA ARG A 164 -16.98 3.40 -6.03
C ARG A 164 -15.89 3.29 -7.09
N ILE A 165 -14.64 3.09 -6.67
CA ILE A 165 -13.53 2.87 -7.58
C ILE A 165 -13.80 1.62 -8.43
N GLU A 166 -14.15 0.49 -7.80
CA GLU A 166 -14.52 -0.76 -8.48
C GLU A 166 -15.60 -0.52 -9.54
N LYS A 167 -16.67 0.19 -9.18
CA LYS A 167 -17.73 0.54 -10.11
C LYS A 167 -17.19 1.32 -11.34
N ILE A 168 -16.40 2.36 -11.11
CA ILE A 168 -15.81 3.17 -12.20
C ILE A 168 -14.95 2.31 -13.13
N LEU A 169 -14.13 1.42 -12.57
CA LEU A 169 -13.27 0.52 -13.34
C LEU A 169 -14.10 -0.42 -14.21
N THR A 170 -15.16 -1.01 -13.66
CA THR A 170 -16.03 -1.94 -14.40
C THR A 170 -16.88 -1.25 -15.48
N GLU A 171 -17.22 0.02 -15.31
CA GLU A 171 -17.97 0.81 -16.31
C GLU A 171 -17.07 1.32 -17.45
N ASN A 172 -15.76 1.44 -17.23
CA ASN A 172 -14.82 2.07 -18.18
C ASN A 172 -13.56 1.22 -18.42
N LEU A 173 -13.69 -0.09 -18.66
CA LEU A 173 -12.60 -1.09 -18.58
C LEU A 173 -11.27 -0.76 -19.30
N VAL A 174 -11.30 0.06 -20.36
CA VAL A 174 -10.13 0.31 -21.23
C VAL A 174 -9.60 1.76 -21.13
N ASP A 175 -10.40 2.69 -20.61
CA ASP A 175 -10.05 4.11 -20.63
C ASP A 175 -9.53 4.59 -19.27
N VAL A 176 -8.22 4.45 -19.10
CA VAL A 176 -7.48 4.90 -17.90
C VAL A 176 -7.68 6.40 -17.63
N HIS A 177 -7.75 7.23 -18.67
CA HIS A 177 -7.95 8.67 -18.52
C HIS A 177 -9.32 8.94 -17.91
N THR A 178 -10.36 8.36 -18.48
CA THR A 178 -11.74 8.48 -17.97
C THR A 178 -11.86 7.90 -16.56
N GLN A 179 -11.26 6.74 -16.28
CA GLN A 179 -11.24 6.16 -14.94
C GLN A 179 -10.59 7.11 -13.93
N CYS A 180 -9.40 7.64 -14.24
CA CYS A 180 -8.68 8.57 -13.37
C CYS A 180 -9.47 9.86 -13.13
N LEU A 181 -10.01 10.45 -14.20
CA LEU A 181 -10.78 11.68 -14.14
C LEU A 181 -12.05 11.51 -13.28
N GLU A 182 -12.79 10.42 -13.47
CA GLU A 182 -14.00 10.15 -12.70
C GLU A 182 -13.69 9.88 -11.23
N ILE A 183 -12.60 9.15 -10.91
CA ILE A 183 -12.13 8.97 -9.54
C ILE A 183 -11.85 10.33 -8.88
N MET A 184 -11.12 11.23 -9.55
CA MET A 184 -10.81 12.54 -9.00
C MET A 184 -12.05 13.44 -8.87
N LYS A 185 -13.02 13.34 -9.79
CA LYS A 185 -14.31 14.03 -9.66
C LYS A 185 -15.09 13.52 -8.46
N GLN A 186 -15.13 12.21 -8.21
CA GLN A 186 -15.77 11.63 -7.03
C GLN A 186 -15.11 12.15 -5.74
N TRP A 187 -13.78 12.16 -5.68
CA TRP A 187 -13.03 12.74 -4.57
C TRP A 187 -13.43 14.20 -4.33
N ARG A 188 -13.43 15.03 -5.39
CA ARG A 188 -13.75 16.46 -5.28
C ARG A 188 -15.17 16.76 -4.79
N GLN A 189 -16.13 15.89 -5.09
CA GLN A 189 -17.55 16.05 -4.74
C GLN A 189 -17.87 15.65 -3.29
N ARG A 190 -16.91 15.11 -2.54
CA ARG A 190 -17.12 14.72 -1.14
C ARG A 190 -17.32 15.95 -0.24
N LYS A 191 -18.44 15.99 0.48
CA LYS A 191 -18.86 17.14 1.31
C LYS A 191 -18.08 17.27 2.62
N ASP A 192 -17.49 16.17 3.07
CA ASP A 192 -16.76 16.04 4.33
C ASP A 192 -15.26 16.36 4.20
N TRP A 193 -14.78 16.63 2.98
CA TRP A 193 -13.37 16.82 2.69
C TRP A 193 -13.12 18.06 1.85
N GLN A 194 -12.17 18.91 2.25
CA GLN A 194 -11.70 19.99 1.37
C GLN A 194 -10.79 19.39 0.31
N ALA A 195 -11.31 19.13 -0.88
CA ALA A 195 -10.53 18.61 -1.99
C ALA A 195 -9.55 19.69 -2.51
N THR A 196 -8.34 19.71 -1.98
CA THR A 196 -7.31 20.71 -2.29
C THR A 196 -6.12 20.09 -3.03
N PHE A 197 -5.34 20.93 -3.72
CA PHE A 197 -4.07 20.50 -4.32
C PHE A 197 -3.09 19.92 -3.29
N ARG A 198 -3.12 20.38 -2.03
CA ARG A 198 -2.34 19.82 -0.93
C ARG A 198 -2.67 18.36 -0.66
N ASN A 199 -3.96 17.99 -0.68
CA ASN A 199 -4.35 16.59 -0.48
C ASN A 199 -3.97 15.74 -1.69
N LEU A 200 -4.12 16.30 -2.90
CA LEU A 200 -3.74 15.63 -4.14
C LEU A 200 -2.24 15.37 -4.20
N GLU A 201 -1.42 16.35 -3.82
CA GLU A 201 0.03 16.23 -3.71
C GLU A 201 0.44 15.11 -2.75
N LYS A 202 -0.14 15.10 -1.54
CA LYS A 202 0.13 14.03 -0.57
C LYS A 202 -0.25 12.66 -1.12
N ALA A 203 -1.40 12.55 -1.78
CA ALA A 203 -1.86 11.29 -2.36
C ALA A 203 -0.94 10.82 -3.50
N CYS A 204 -0.54 11.72 -4.41
CA CYS A 204 0.44 11.44 -5.47
C CYS A 204 1.75 10.88 -4.91
N ILE A 205 2.31 11.54 -3.90
CA ILE A 205 3.57 11.11 -3.27
C ILE A 205 3.41 9.72 -2.64
N CYS A 206 2.31 9.47 -1.93
CA CYS A 206 2.04 8.17 -1.30
C CYS A 206 2.02 7.00 -2.30
N VAL A 207 1.59 7.25 -3.55
CA VAL A 207 1.48 6.22 -4.59
C VAL A 207 2.64 6.26 -5.60
N GLY A 208 3.64 7.13 -5.37
CA GLY A 208 4.81 7.24 -6.22
C GLY A 208 4.61 8.03 -7.52
N ILE A 209 3.50 8.77 -7.66
CA ILE A 209 3.30 9.72 -8.76
C ILE A 209 4.18 10.96 -8.50
N ASN A 210 4.94 11.37 -9.52
CA ASN A 210 5.74 12.59 -9.43
C ASN A 210 4.84 13.82 -9.19
N PRO A 211 4.97 14.53 -8.04
CA PRO A 211 4.09 15.65 -7.72
C PRO A 211 4.26 16.86 -8.66
N ASP A 212 5.33 16.92 -9.47
CA ASP A 212 5.51 17.98 -10.47
C ASP A 212 4.40 18.01 -11.54
N ILE A 213 3.65 16.92 -11.74
CA ILE A 213 2.47 16.93 -12.62
C ILE A 213 1.43 17.97 -12.15
N LEU A 214 1.37 18.25 -10.85
CA LEU A 214 0.45 19.23 -10.29
C LEU A 214 0.88 20.66 -10.63
N LYS A 215 2.19 20.93 -10.73
CA LYS A 215 2.67 22.22 -11.22
C LYS A 215 2.37 22.42 -12.71
N GLN A 216 2.42 21.33 -13.48
CA GLN A 216 2.18 21.38 -14.92
C GLN A 216 0.72 21.67 -15.24
N SER A 217 -0.23 21.18 -14.44
CA SER A 217 -1.66 21.50 -14.63
C SER A 217 -2.03 22.93 -14.23
N LEU A 218 -1.18 23.64 -13.48
CA LEU A 218 -1.37 25.04 -13.11
C LEU A 218 -0.88 26.03 -14.18
N LYS A 219 -0.34 25.55 -15.31
CA LYS A 219 0.10 26.37 -16.45
C LYS A 219 -1.02 26.54 -17.48
#